data_AF-A0A0J7NFW5-F1
#
_entry.id   AF-A0A0J7NFW5-F1
#
_cell.length_a   1.000
_cell.length_b   1.000
_cell.length_c   1.000
_cell.angle_alpha   90.00
_cell.angle_beta   90.00
_cell.angle_gamma   90.00
#
_symmetry.space_group_name_H-M   'P 1'
#
loop_
_entity.id
_entity.type
_entity.pdbx_description
1 polymer ?
#
loop_
_entity_poly.entity_id
_entity_poly.type
_entity_poly.pdbx_seq_one_letter_code
_entity_poly.pdbx_strand_id
1 'polypeptide(L)'
;MVLGQTQDHRHRVLVAAAKNIKNWFVKVRKIKAIYHTLNLFNLDVTQKCLIAECWVPVLDIETIQLALRRGTERSGSSVPPILNRMETFEDPPTYNRTNKFTKGFQALIDAYGVASYREMNPAPYTIITFPFLFAIMFGDTGHGLIMFLFGGWMVLKEKPLAAKKSDNEIWNIFFGGRYIIFLMGLFSMYTGLIYNDVFSKSLNIFGSNWLINYNRSTVQHNKDLQLNPSSEDYIDYPYPFGMDPVWQLAENKIIFQNSYKMKISIIFGVIHMLFGVFVGLWNHMYFKKRINITCEFVPQVIFLVALFFYMVLLMFIKWIKYGPKNDLVEGPGCAPSVLITFINMVLFKPAAKVGQCEPYMYGGQGGLQKFLVVVALLCVPWMLLAKPILMMRNRKKQHYQLNNHGAENGDVEANMGTLQQSGGVTQNSGHKEEEENMLEVFIHQGIHTIEYVLGSVSHTASYLRLWALSLAHAQLSEVLWNMVMRNGLAREGWDGGIVLYAVFAFWAVLTVGILVLMEGLSAFLHTLRLHWVEFQSKFYAGLGYSFQPFSFEIILDAAQATTED
;
A
#
# COMPACT_ATOMS: atom_id res chain seq x y z
N MET A 1 32.47 -59.33 -18.10
CA MET A 1 31.16 -60.03 -17.97
C MET A 1 30.44 -59.67 -16.67
N VAL A 2 31.08 -59.81 -15.51
CA VAL A 2 30.48 -59.52 -14.18
C VAL A 2 30.08 -58.04 -13.98
N LEU A 3 30.85 -57.10 -14.52
CA LEU A 3 30.55 -55.66 -14.44
C LEU A 3 29.22 -55.29 -15.15
N GLY A 4 28.92 -55.92 -16.29
CA GLY A 4 27.66 -55.70 -17.00
C GLY A 4 26.46 -56.25 -16.22
N GLN A 5 26.58 -57.47 -15.69
CA GLN A 5 25.53 -58.09 -14.87
C GLN A 5 25.21 -57.30 -13.61
N THR A 6 26.23 -56.71 -12.96
CA THR A 6 26.04 -55.86 -11.77
C THR A 6 25.39 -54.52 -12.12
N GLN A 7 25.74 -53.90 -13.26
CA GLN A 7 25.08 -52.69 -13.74
C GLN A 7 23.61 -52.94 -14.11
N ASP A 8 23.30 -54.04 -14.80
CA ASP A 8 21.92 -54.41 -15.17
C ASP A 8 21.06 -54.76 -13.95
N HIS A 9 21.65 -55.42 -12.95
CA HIS A 9 20.98 -55.66 -11.68
C HIS A 9 20.68 -54.35 -10.96
N ARG A 10 21.68 -53.46 -10.84
CA ARG A 10 21.50 -52.12 -10.24
C ARG A 10 20.44 -51.31 -10.98
N HIS A 11 20.44 -51.31 -12.31
CA HIS A 11 19.46 -50.57 -13.10
C HIS A 11 18.04 -51.12 -12.88
N ARG A 12 17.85 -52.44 -12.89
CA ARG A 12 16.54 -53.05 -12.58
C ARG A 12 16.03 -52.70 -11.19
N VAL A 13 16.91 -52.73 -10.19
CA VAL A 13 16.56 -52.32 -8.81
C VAL A 13 16.22 -50.83 -8.75
N LEU A 14 17.00 -49.97 -9.41
CA LEU A 14 16.74 -48.53 -9.47
C LEU A 14 15.41 -48.22 -10.17
N VAL A 15 15.08 -48.90 -11.27
CA VAL A 15 13.79 -48.72 -11.96
C VAL A 15 12.62 -49.21 -11.11
N ALA A 16 12.77 -50.33 -10.39
CA ALA A 16 11.76 -50.82 -9.47
C ALA A 16 11.56 -49.88 -8.26
N ALA A 17 12.66 -49.37 -7.69
CA ALA A 17 12.63 -48.41 -6.60
C ALA A 17 12.06 -47.06 -7.03
N ALA A 18 12.44 -46.55 -8.21
CA ALA A 18 11.98 -45.27 -8.75
C ALA A 18 10.46 -45.22 -8.93
N LYS A 19 9.80 -46.35 -9.22
CA LYS A 19 8.34 -46.42 -9.30
C LYS A 19 7.64 -46.19 -7.95
N ASN A 20 8.26 -46.61 -6.85
CA ASN A 20 7.65 -46.58 -5.51
C ASN A 20 8.18 -45.48 -4.60
N ILE A 21 9.37 -44.92 -4.89
CA ILE A 21 10.06 -43.97 -4.01
C ILE A 21 9.21 -42.73 -3.70
N LYS A 22 8.47 -42.20 -4.69
CA LYS A 22 7.58 -41.04 -4.49
C LYS A 22 6.49 -41.35 -3.46
N ASN A 23 5.87 -42.52 -3.55
CA ASN A 23 4.84 -42.94 -2.61
C ASN A 23 5.40 -43.20 -1.20
N TRP A 24 6.59 -43.82 -1.12
CA TRP A 24 7.27 -44.02 0.17
C TRP A 24 7.63 -42.69 0.82
N PHE A 25 8.17 -41.73 0.06
CA PHE A 25 8.52 -40.41 0.58
C PHE A 25 7.29 -39.68 1.11
N VAL A 26 6.19 -39.68 0.35
CA VAL A 26 4.91 -39.07 0.80
C VAL A 26 4.42 -39.73 2.09
N LYS A 27 4.48 -41.05 2.21
CA LYS A 27 4.08 -41.77 3.44
C LYS A 27 4.95 -41.38 4.63
N VAL A 28 6.28 -41.42 4.48
CA VAL A 28 7.22 -41.06 5.54
C VAL A 28 7.03 -39.61 5.98
N ARG A 29 6.86 -38.67 5.04
CA ARG A 29 6.58 -37.25 5.36
C ARG A 29 5.28 -37.10 6.15
N LYS A 30 4.20 -37.74 5.72
CA LYS A 30 2.90 -37.69 6.42
C LYS A 30 3.03 -38.25 7.84
N ILE A 31 3.70 -39.39 8.01
CA ILE A 31 3.92 -40.01 9.32
C ILE A 31 4.78 -39.11 10.22
N LYS A 32 5.89 -38.57 9.70
CA LYS A 32 6.75 -37.63 10.42
C LYS A 32 5.95 -36.39 10.89
N ALA A 33 5.12 -35.83 10.02
CA ALA A 33 4.25 -34.70 10.34
C ALA A 33 3.26 -35.05 11.46
N ILE A 34 2.61 -36.22 11.40
CA ILE A 34 1.69 -36.68 12.45
C ILE A 34 2.42 -36.80 13.79
N TYR A 35 3.57 -37.47 13.83
CA TYR A 35 4.34 -37.62 15.08
C TYR A 35 4.84 -36.29 15.63
N HIS A 36 5.25 -35.37 14.75
CA HIS A 36 5.64 -34.03 15.18
C HIS A 36 4.47 -33.28 15.82
N THR A 37 3.26 -33.37 15.25
CA THR A 37 2.06 -32.77 15.84
C THR A 37 1.65 -33.46 17.14
N LEU A 38 1.75 -34.79 17.22
CA LEU A 38 1.46 -35.53 18.46
C LEU A 38 2.43 -35.16 19.60
N ASN A 39 3.67 -34.83 19.29
CA ASN A 39 4.65 -34.36 20.27
C ASN A 39 4.30 -32.97 20.86
N LEU A 40 3.41 -32.20 20.22
CA LEU A 40 2.91 -30.92 20.76
C LEU A 40 1.77 -31.11 21.75
N PHE A 41 1.22 -32.33 21.89
CA PHE A 41 0.09 -32.60 22.77
C PHE A 41 0.57 -32.97 24.17
N ASN A 42 -0.23 -32.62 25.17
CA ASN A 42 0.02 -33.02 26.54
C ASN A 42 -0.55 -34.43 26.79
N LEU A 43 0.16 -35.25 27.55
CA LEU A 43 -0.24 -36.63 27.84
C LEU A 43 -0.85 -36.71 29.24
N ASP A 44 -2.13 -37.09 29.30
CA ASP A 44 -2.76 -37.44 30.57
C ASP A 44 -2.46 -38.90 30.92
N VAL A 45 -1.61 -39.08 31.94
CA VAL A 45 -1.14 -40.39 32.42
C VAL A 45 -2.30 -41.21 33.00
N THR A 46 -3.35 -40.56 33.52
CA THR A 46 -4.45 -41.22 34.22
C THR A 46 -5.43 -41.88 33.25
N GLN A 47 -5.83 -41.18 32.20
CA GLN A 47 -6.79 -41.68 31.20
C GLN A 47 -6.13 -42.28 29.96
N LYS A 48 -4.79 -42.20 29.85
CA LYS A 48 -4.04 -42.52 28.62
C LYS A 48 -4.58 -41.77 27.40
N CYS A 49 -5.07 -40.55 27.62
CA CYS A 49 -5.60 -39.67 26.58
C CYS A 49 -4.59 -38.54 26.28
N LEU A 50 -4.61 -38.05 25.04
CA LEU A 50 -3.85 -36.87 24.64
C LEU A 50 -4.77 -35.65 24.70
N ILE A 51 -4.29 -34.59 25.33
CA ILE A 51 -4.96 -33.30 25.42
C ILE A 51 -4.23 -32.34 24.48
N ALA A 52 -4.99 -31.70 23.61
CA ALA A 52 -4.48 -30.74 22.64
C ALA A 52 -5.28 -29.44 22.71
N GLU A 53 -4.58 -28.33 22.84
CA GLU A 53 -5.14 -26.99 22.69
C GLU A 53 -4.82 -26.50 21.27
N CYS A 54 -5.84 -26.02 20.56
CA CYS A 54 -5.64 -25.59 19.18
C CYS A 54 -6.55 -24.43 18.79
N TRP A 55 -6.02 -23.57 17.93
CA TRP A 55 -6.77 -22.48 17.32
C TRP A 55 -7.60 -23.01 16.16
N VAL A 56 -8.91 -22.76 16.21
CA VAL A 56 -9.88 -23.19 15.20
C VAL A 56 -10.73 -22.00 14.77
N PRO A 57 -10.94 -21.79 13.45
CA PRO A 57 -11.92 -20.81 12.98
C PRO A 57 -13.33 -21.17 13.48
N VAL A 58 -14.01 -20.20 14.12
CA VAL A 58 -15.34 -20.43 14.72
C VAL A 58 -16.37 -20.97 13.72
N LEU A 59 -16.25 -20.57 12.45
CA LEU A 59 -17.14 -21.03 11.37
C LEU A 59 -16.97 -22.51 11.01
N ASP A 60 -15.80 -23.10 11.28
CA ASP A 60 -15.44 -24.43 10.79
C ASP A 60 -15.50 -25.50 11.92
N ILE A 61 -15.92 -25.12 13.13
CA ILE A 61 -16.01 -26.02 14.31
C ILE A 61 -16.85 -27.27 14.03
N GLU A 62 -18.01 -27.13 13.38
CA GLU A 62 -18.90 -28.26 13.06
C GLU A 62 -18.25 -29.27 12.12
N THR A 63 -17.47 -28.77 11.15
CA THR A 63 -16.76 -29.64 10.20
C THR A 63 -15.68 -30.47 10.88
N ILE A 64 -15.01 -29.91 11.89
CA ILE A 64 -14.01 -30.61 12.69
C ILE A 64 -14.66 -31.65 13.59
N GLN A 65 -15.79 -31.32 14.24
CA GLN A 65 -16.54 -32.30 15.04
C GLN A 65 -16.97 -33.52 14.20
N LEU A 66 -17.43 -33.28 12.98
CA LEU A 66 -17.81 -34.35 12.06
C LEU A 66 -16.59 -35.18 11.61
N ALA A 67 -15.45 -34.53 11.36
CA ALA A 67 -14.20 -35.23 11.02
C ALA A 67 -13.70 -36.10 12.19
N LEU A 68 -13.78 -35.61 13.42
CA LEU A 68 -13.42 -36.36 14.63
C LEU A 68 -14.33 -37.57 14.83
N ARG A 69 -15.66 -37.42 14.71
CA ARG A 69 -16.62 -38.53 14.78
C ARG A 69 -16.32 -39.61 13.76
N ARG A 70 -16.05 -39.21 12.50
CA ARG A 70 -15.65 -40.13 11.43
C ARG A 70 -14.32 -40.85 11.75
N GLY A 71 -13.38 -40.18 12.42
CA GLY A 71 -12.13 -40.77 12.89
C GLY A 71 -12.37 -41.85 13.93
N THR A 72 -13.23 -41.57 14.92
CA THR A 72 -13.63 -42.52 15.97
C THR A 72 -14.32 -43.74 15.39
N GLU A 73 -15.31 -43.56 14.51
CA GLU A 73 -16.04 -44.65 13.84
C GLU A 73 -15.11 -45.58 13.06
N ARG A 74 -14.14 -45.03 12.33
CA ARG A 74 -13.15 -45.81 11.57
C ARG A 74 -12.15 -46.55 12.46
N SER A 75 -11.81 -45.97 13.60
CA SER A 75 -10.89 -46.59 14.56
C SER A 75 -11.54 -47.71 15.38
N GLY A 76 -12.88 -47.79 15.40
CA GLY A 76 -13.62 -48.71 16.27
C GLY A 76 -13.49 -48.38 17.76
N SER A 77 -12.99 -47.20 18.11
CA SER A 77 -12.86 -46.75 19.50
C SER A 77 -14.24 -46.40 20.08
N SER A 78 -14.49 -46.83 21.32
CA SER A 78 -15.71 -46.50 22.07
C SER A 78 -15.69 -45.11 22.70
N VAL A 79 -14.54 -44.43 22.69
CA VAL A 79 -14.38 -43.12 23.34
C VAL A 79 -14.80 -42.01 22.36
N PRO A 80 -15.86 -41.23 22.65
CA PRO A 80 -16.23 -40.10 21.82
C PRO A 80 -15.17 -39.00 21.92
N PRO A 81 -14.84 -38.31 20.81
CA PRO A 81 -13.92 -37.19 20.85
C PRO A 81 -14.58 -36.01 21.56
N ILE A 82 -13.91 -35.47 22.57
CA ILE A 82 -14.39 -34.33 23.34
C ILE A 82 -13.76 -33.06 22.73
N LEU A 83 -14.60 -32.16 22.22
CA LEU A 83 -14.19 -30.83 21.78
C LEU A 83 -14.86 -29.81 22.69
N ASN A 84 -14.07 -29.14 23.53
CA ASN A 84 -14.55 -28.08 24.40
C ASN A 84 -14.06 -26.73 23.91
N ARG A 85 -14.91 -25.69 24.04
CA ARG A 85 -14.50 -24.31 23.74
C ARG A 85 -13.93 -23.71 25.02
N MET A 86 -12.67 -23.33 24.97
CA MET A 86 -11.99 -22.63 26.06
C MET A 86 -11.94 -21.13 25.77
N GLU A 87 -12.11 -20.31 26.79
CA GLU A 87 -11.84 -18.88 26.73
C GLU A 87 -10.41 -18.64 27.24
N THR A 88 -9.62 -17.89 26.48
CA THR A 88 -8.25 -17.53 26.83
C THR A 88 -8.03 -16.03 26.60
N PHE A 89 -7.06 -15.47 27.31
CA PHE A 89 -6.61 -14.09 27.15
C PHE A 89 -5.47 -13.95 26.12
N GLU A 90 -4.97 -15.05 25.57
CA GLU A 90 -3.95 -15.03 24.52
C GLU A 90 -4.52 -14.50 23.19
N ASP A 91 -3.71 -13.73 22.45
CA ASP A 91 -4.10 -13.21 21.15
C ASP A 91 -4.18 -14.36 20.12
N PRO A 92 -5.33 -14.54 19.44
CA PRO A 92 -5.47 -15.59 18.44
C PRO A 92 -4.67 -15.29 17.16
N PRO A 93 -4.33 -16.32 16.36
CA PRO A 93 -3.75 -16.12 15.04
C PRO A 93 -4.74 -15.43 14.09
N THR A 94 -4.20 -14.63 13.18
CA THR A 94 -5.02 -13.95 12.15
C THR A 94 -5.17 -14.83 10.92
N TYR A 95 -6.42 -15.04 10.50
CA TYR A 95 -6.77 -15.81 9.30
C TYR A 95 -7.64 -14.99 8.34
N ASN A 96 -7.10 -14.70 7.17
CA ASN A 96 -7.80 -14.01 6.08
C ASN A 96 -8.17 -15.02 4.99
N ARG A 97 -9.48 -15.18 4.71
CA ARG A 97 -9.96 -16.05 3.62
C ARG A 97 -9.65 -15.39 2.27
N THR A 98 -8.65 -15.91 1.56
CA THR A 98 -8.25 -15.40 0.24
C THR A 98 -8.84 -16.22 -0.90
N ASN A 99 -9.33 -15.54 -1.93
CA ASN A 99 -9.66 -16.14 -3.22
C ASN A 99 -8.42 -16.15 -4.13
N LYS A 100 -8.50 -16.85 -5.28
CA LYS A 100 -7.42 -16.88 -6.28
C LYS A 100 -6.93 -15.48 -6.69
N PHE A 101 -7.85 -14.52 -6.75
CA PHE A 101 -7.58 -13.13 -7.08
C PHE A 101 -6.91 -12.36 -5.93
N THR A 102 -7.40 -12.51 -4.70
CA THR A 102 -6.91 -11.73 -3.55
C THR A 102 -5.63 -12.30 -2.92
N LYS A 103 -5.29 -13.57 -3.18
CA LYS A 103 -4.10 -14.22 -2.63
C LYS A 103 -2.80 -13.47 -2.93
N GLY A 104 -2.63 -12.96 -4.16
CA GLY A 104 -1.42 -12.21 -4.54
C GLY A 104 -1.28 -10.89 -3.78
N PHE A 105 -2.37 -10.13 -3.66
CA PHE A 105 -2.40 -8.88 -2.90
C PHE A 105 -2.22 -9.10 -1.40
N GLN A 106 -2.81 -10.16 -0.84
CA GLN A 106 -2.64 -10.51 0.57
C GLN A 106 -1.18 -10.86 0.88
N ALA A 107 -0.53 -11.67 0.04
CA ALA A 107 0.88 -12.02 0.22
C ALA A 107 1.80 -10.79 0.21
N LEU A 108 1.49 -9.77 -0.60
CA LEU A 108 2.23 -8.51 -0.64
C LEU A 108 2.08 -7.69 0.66
N ILE A 109 0.93 -7.79 1.33
CA ILE A 109 0.68 -7.10 2.61
C ILE A 109 1.30 -7.88 3.76
N ASP A 110 1.12 -9.19 3.79
CA ASP A 110 1.67 -10.07 4.83
C ASP A 110 3.21 -10.02 4.84
N ALA A 111 3.84 -9.70 3.70
CA ALA A 111 5.29 -9.49 3.60
C ALA A 111 5.81 -8.26 4.38
N TYR A 112 4.95 -7.25 4.63
CA TYR A 112 5.31 -6.11 5.49
C TYR A 112 5.18 -6.46 6.97
N GLY A 113 4.09 -7.16 7.32
CA GLY A 113 3.79 -7.61 8.67
C GLY A 113 2.41 -8.25 8.69
N VAL A 114 2.15 -9.13 9.66
CA VAL A 114 0.85 -9.82 9.76
C VAL A 114 -0.11 -9.01 10.63
N ALA A 115 -1.35 -8.86 10.18
CA ALA A 115 -2.35 -8.04 10.85
C ALA A 115 -2.66 -8.59 12.25
N SER A 116 -2.93 -7.70 13.19
CA SER A 116 -3.35 -8.08 14.53
C SER A 116 -4.75 -8.73 14.50
N TYR A 117 -5.11 -9.49 15.53
CA TYR A 117 -6.39 -10.20 15.55
C TYR A 117 -7.58 -9.24 15.44
N ARG A 118 -8.43 -9.46 14.42
CA ARG A 118 -9.60 -8.61 14.06
C ARG A 118 -9.27 -7.15 13.73
N GLU A 119 -8.03 -6.86 13.35
CA GLU A 119 -7.65 -5.58 12.77
C GLU A 119 -8.19 -5.43 11.33
N MET A 120 -8.36 -4.19 10.87
CA MET A 120 -8.81 -3.93 9.50
C MET A 120 -7.74 -4.35 8.49
N ASN A 121 -8.09 -5.25 7.57
CA ASN A 121 -7.17 -5.69 6.53
C ASN A 121 -6.99 -4.60 5.46
N PRO A 122 -5.74 -4.18 5.12
CA PRO A 122 -5.48 -3.24 4.02
C PRO A 122 -5.82 -3.80 2.62
N ALA A 123 -5.87 -5.13 2.45
CA ALA A 123 -5.93 -5.80 1.14
C ALA A 123 -7.08 -5.36 0.23
N PRO A 124 -8.34 -5.21 0.71
CA PRO A 124 -9.44 -4.77 -0.15
C PRO A 124 -9.18 -3.42 -0.81
N TYR A 125 -8.53 -2.50 -0.11
CA TYR A 125 -8.20 -1.18 -0.64
C TYR A 125 -7.00 -1.25 -1.59
N THR A 126 -5.97 -1.98 -1.20
CA THR A 126 -4.75 -2.17 -2.00
C THR A 126 -5.03 -2.79 -3.37
N ILE A 127 -6.07 -3.63 -3.52
CA ILE A 127 -6.45 -4.22 -4.81
C ILE A 127 -6.65 -3.16 -5.91
N ILE A 128 -7.20 -1.98 -5.57
CA ILE A 128 -7.48 -0.91 -6.54
C ILE A 128 -6.46 0.22 -6.42
N THR A 129 -6.12 0.65 -5.20
CA THR A 129 -5.21 1.80 -5.01
C THR A 129 -3.79 1.50 -5.49
N PHE A 130 -3.33 0.24 -5.35
CA PHE A 130 -1.98 -0.14 -5.74
C PHE A 130 -1.76 -0.08 -7.25
N PRO A 131 -2.57 -0.75 -8.09
CA PRO A 131 -2.47 -0.60 -9.54
C PRO A 131 -2.70 0.83 -10.02
N PHE A 132 -3.56 1.60 -9.36
CA PHE A 132 -3.83 2.98 -9.73
C PHE A 132 -2.64 3.93 -9.47
N LEU A 133 -2.00 3.85 -8.30
CA LEU A 133 -0.79 4.65 -8.04
C LEU A 133 0.37 4.24 -8.93
N PHE A 134 0.47 2.95 -9.27
CA PHE A 134 1.42 2.46 -10.26
C PHE A 134 1.18 3.09 -11.63
N ALA A 135 -0.07 3.15 -12.05
CA ALA A 135 -0.47 3.69 -13.34
C ALA A 135 -0.14 5.19 -13.50
N ILE A 136 -0.21 5.98 -12.42
CA ILE A 136 0.22 7.39 -12.42
C ILE A 136 1.73 7.52 -12.69
N MET A 137 2.55 6.63 -12.10
CA MET A 137 4.00 6.59 -12.32
C MET A 137 4.33 6.05 -13.72
N PHE A 138 3.63 5.01 -14.15
CA PHE A 138 3.86 4.29 -15.40
C PHE A 138 2.75 4.58 -16.41
N GLY A 139 2.56 5.86 -16.72
CA GLY A 139 1.44 6.34 -17.54
C GLY A 139 1.79 6.41 -19.02
N ASP A 140 1.86 5.27 -19.70
CA ASP A 140 1.98 5.17 -21.16
C ASP A 140 0.99 4.12 -21.68
N THR A 141 0.19 4.49 -22.68
CA THR A 141 -0.83 3.59 -23.25
C THR A 141 -0.20 2.39 -23.96
N GLY A 142 0.92 2.60 -24.66
CA GLY A 142 1.62 1.56 -25.42
C GLY A 142 2.27 0.53 -24.51
N HIS A 143 3.04 1.00 -23.51
CA HIS A 143 3.64 0.10 -22.52
C HIS A 143 2.59 -0.59 -21.65
N GLY A 144 1.54 0.14 -21.24
CA GLY A 144 0.41 -0.43 -20.50
C GLY A 144 -0.31 -1.54 -21.27
N LEU A 145 -0.49 -1.39 -22.58
CA LEU A 145 -1.06 -2.42 -23.45
C LEU A 145 -0.19 -3.68 -23.49
N ILE A 146 1.13 -3.56 -23.58
CA ILE A 146 2.05 -4.70 -23.56
C ILE A 146 1.94 -5.45 -22.22
N MET A 147 1.95 -4.72 -21.10
CA MET A 147 1.78 -5.30 -19.76
C MET A 147 0.40 -5.97 -19.60
N PHE A 148 -0.66 -5.33 -20.09
CA PHE A 148 -2.02 -5.86 -20.05
C PHE A 148 -2.15 -7.17 -20.84
N LEU A 149 -1.58 -7.22 -22.06
CA LEU A 149 -1.58 -8.42 -22.90
C LEU A 149 -0.77 -9.55 -22.25
N PHE A 150 0.40 -9.24 -21.67
CA PHE A 150 1.22 -10.22 -20.97
C PHE A 150 0.52 -10.77 -19.72
N GLY A 151 -0.07 -9.90 -18.89
CA GLY A 151 -0.87 -10.29 -17.73
C GLY A 151 -2.09 -11.13 -18.13
N GLY A 152 -2.80 -10.72 -19.19
CA GLY A 152 -3.94 -11.44 -19.73
C GLY A 152 -3.57 -12.84 -20.25
N TRP A 153 -2.43 -12.96 -20.94
CA TRP A 153 -1.91 -14.24 -21.40
C TRP A 153 -1.62 -15.20 -20.24
N MET A 154 -1.01 -14.72 -19.14
CA MET A 154 -0.78 -15.52 -17.93
C MET A 154 -2.08 -15.97 -17.26
N VAL A 155 -3.10 -15.10 -17.23
CA VAL A 155 -4.42 -15.42 -16.67
C VAL A 155 -5.15 -16.47 -17.52
N LEU A 156 -5.12 -16.34 -18.85
CA LEU A 156 -5.79 -17.29 -19.76
C LEU A 156 -5.14 -18.68 -19.75
N LYS A 157 -3.81 -18.75 -19.57
CA LYS A 157 -3.05 -20.01 -19.53
C LYS A 157 -2.73 -20.49 -18.10
N GLU A 158 -3.55 -20.14 -17.12
CA GLU A 158 -3.32 -20.49 -15.70
C GLU A 158 -3.12 -22.00 -15.47
N LYS A 159 -4.02 -22.85 -15.97
CA LYS A 159 -3.98 -24.32 -15.75
C LYS A 159 -2.69 -24.99 -16.27
N PRO A 160 -2.28 -24.79 -17.54
CA PRO A 160 -1.06 -25.40 -18.05
C PRO A 160 0.21 -24.82 -17.41
N LEU A 161 0.24 -23.53 -17.07
CA LEU A 161 1.41 -22.92 -16.41
C LEU A 161 1.55 -23.40 -14.96
N ALA A 162 0.44 -23.51 -14.22
CA ALA A 162 0.47 -24.05 -12.86
C ALA A 162 0.90 -25.52 -12.82
N ALA A 163 0.58 -26.30 -13.86
CA ALA A 163 1.03 -27.69 -13.99
C ALA A 163 2.52 -27.81 -14.38
N LYS A 164 3.06 -26.83 -15.09
CA LYS A 164 4.47 -26.75 -15.48
C LYS A 164 5.26 -26.04 -14.38
N LYS A 165 5.57 -26.78 -13.31
CA LYS A 165 6.44 -26.28 -12.23
C LYS A 165 7.78 -25.85 -12.85
N SER A 166 8.12 -24.58 -12.69
CA SER A 166 9.36 -24.00 -13.19
C SER A 166 10.31 -23.77 -12.03
N ASP A 167 11.57 -24.15 -12.23
CA ASP A 167 12.65 -23.97 -11.23
C ASP A 167 13.08 -22.51 -11.09
N ASN A 168 12.62 -21.61 -11.97
CA ASN A 168 12.97 -20.20 -11.91
C ASN A 168 12.11 -19.48 -10.85
N GLU A 169 12.72 -19.13 -9.72
CA GLU A 169 12.07 -18.37 -8.64
C GLU A 169 11.40 -17.09 -9.14
N ILE A 170 12.09 -16.34 -10.03
CA ILE A 170 11.57 -15.11 -10.63
C ILE A 170 10.24 -15.40 -11.33
N TRP A 171 10.16 -16.47 -12.11
CA TRP A 171 8.93 -16.84 -12.81
C TRP A 171 7.78 -17.15 -11.85
N ASN A 172 8.08 -17.83 -10.74
CA ASN A 172 7.09 -18.16 -9.71
C ASN A 172 6.54 -16.90 -9.02
N ILE A 173 7.39 -15.89 -8.76
CA ILE A 173 6.97 -14.59 -8.22
C ILE A 173 6.05 -13.87 -9.22
N PHE A 174 6.45 -13.78 -10.48
CA PHE A 174 5.64 -13.14 -11.53
C PHE A 174 4.29 -13.86 -11.73
N PHE A 175 4.28 -15.19 -11.72
CA PHE A 175 3.05 -15.99 -11.85
C PHE A 175 2.12 -15.85 -10.63
N GLY A 176 2.69 -15.74 -9.42
CA GLY A 176 1.97 -15.42 -8.19
C GLY A 176 1.26 -14.07 -8.26
N GLY A 177 1.90 -13.08 -8.90
CA GLY A 177 1.40 -11.72 -9.12
C GLY A 177 0.57 -11.49 -10.38
N ARG A 178 0.14 -12.52 -11.11
CA ARG A 178 -0.50 -12.37 -12.45
C ARG A 178 -1.69 -11.40 -12.50
N TYR A 179 -2.56 -11.41 -11.48
CA TYR A 179 -3.71 -10.50 -11.41
C TYR A 179 -3.29 -9.05 -11.11
N ILE A 180 -2.19 -8.86 -10.37
CA ILE A 180 -1.63 -7.54 -10.08
C ILE A 180 -1.11 -6.93 -11.38
N ILE A 181 -0.33 -7.69 -12.16
CA ILE A 181 0.22 -7.24 -13.46
C ILE A 181 -0.90 -6.91 -14.45
N PHE A 182 -1.94 -7.75 -14.49
CA PHE A 182 -3.11 -7.50 -15.33
C PHE A 182 -3.82 -6.17 -14.99
N LEU A 183 -4.08 -5.91 -13.71
CA LEU A 183 -4.69 -4.65 -13.27
C LEU A 183 -3.77 -3.46 -13.49
N MET A 184 -2.47 -3.60 -13.23
CA MET A 184 -1.48 -2.54 -13.47
C MET A 184 -1.45 -2.13 -14.94
N GLY A 185 -1.47 -3.10 -15.87
CA GLY A 185 -1.55 -2.82 -17.31
C GLY A 185 -2.84 -2.10 -17.69
N LEU A 186 -3.99 -2.54 -17.15
CA LEU A 186 -5.30 -1.91 -17.41
C LEU A 186 -5.36 -0.45 -16.94
N PHE A 187 -4.92 -0.18 -15.71
CA PHE A 187 -4.89 1.18 -15.19
C PHE A 187 -3.83 2.04 -15.87
N SER A 188 -2.65 1.48 -16.17
CA SER A 188 -1.59 2.16 -16.92
C SER A 188 -2.09 2.63 -18.29
N MET A 189 -2.85 1.78 -19.00
CA MET A 189 -3.51 2.16 -20.25
C MET A 189 -4.50 3.32 -20.04
N TYR A 190 -5.30 3.29 -18.98
CA TYR A 190 -6.23 4.39 -18.65
C TYR A 190 -5.49 5.71 -18.38
N THR A 191 -4.47 5.74 -17.52
CA THR A 191 -3.69 6.97 -17.26
C THR A 191 -2.85 7.40 -18.45
N GLY A 192 -2.36 6.47 -19.27
CA GLY A 192 -1.66 6.79 -20.53
C GLY A 192 -2.57 7.56 -21.49
N LEU A 193 -3.85 7.16 -21.58
CA LEU A 193 -4.84 7.88 -22.36
C LEU A 193 -5.17 9.27 -21.76
N ILE A 194 -5.21 9.39 -20.42
CA ILE A 194 -5.36 10.70 -19.75
C ILE A 194 -4.15 11.61 -19.99
N TYR A 195 -2.94 11.06 -19.99
CA TYR A 195 -1.74 11.82 -20.35
C TYR A 195 -1.62 12.06 -21.86
N ASN A 196 -2.45 11.39 -22.66
CA ASN A 196 -2.39 11.41 -24.12
C ASN A 196 -0.98 11.06 -24.64
N ASP A 197 -0.40 9.99 -24.09
CA ASP A 197 0.92 9.49 -24.45
C ASP A 197 0.86 8.01 -24.86
N VAL A 198 1.37 7.71 -26.06
CA VAL A 198 1.50 6.39 -26.67
C VAL A 198 2.90 6.29 -27.26
N PHE A 199 3.80 5.55 -26.60
CA PHE A 199 5.20 5.42 -27.04
C PHE A 199 5.86 6.77 -27.34
N SER A 200 5.65 7.79 -26.48
CA SER A 200 6.10 9.19 -26.64
C SER A 200 5.38 10.04 -27.71
N LYS A 201 4.22 9.60 -28.21
CA LYS A 201 3.42 10.32 -29.21
C LYS A 201 1.99 10.54 -28.72
N SER A 202 1.42 11.68 -29.09
CA SER A 202 0.05 12.04 -28.74
C SER A 202 -0.95 11.57 -29.79
N LEU A 203 -2.17 11.22 -29.36
CA LEU A 203 -3.29 10.89 -30.24
C LEU A 203 -4.20 12.11 -30.40
N ASN A 204 -4.48 12.49 -31.65
CA ASN A 204 -5.48 13.53 -31.95
C ASN A 204 -6.86 12.90 -32.18
N ILE A 205 -7.61 12.65 -31.11
CA ILE A 205 -8.92 11.97 -31.17
C ILE A 205 -10.08 12.97 -31.35
N PHE A 206 -10.07 14.08 -30.61
CA PHE A 206 -11.18 15.02 -30.55
C PHE A 206 -10.94 16.34 -31.32
N GLY A 207 -9.76 16.50 -31.94
CA GLY A 207 -9.31 17.78 -32.48
C GLY A 207 -8.73 18.68 -31.40
N SER A 208 -7.65 19.40 -31.69
CA SER A 208 -7.07 20.36 -30.74
C SER A 208 -7.91 21.64 -30.69
N ASN A 209 -8.03 22.20 -29.49
CA ASN A 209 -8.71 23.48 -29.28
C ASN A 209 -7.77 24.68 -29.42
N TRP A 210 -6.49 24.42 -29.74
CA TRP A 210 -5.53 25.46 -30.12
C TRP A 210 -5.54 25.67 -31.63
N LEU A 211 -5.70 26.92 -32.03
CA LEU A 211 -5.71 27.36 -33.42
C LEU A 211 -4.46 28.17 -33.72
N ILE A 212 -3.88 27.95 -34.91
CA ILE A 212 -2.76 28.73 -35.41
C ILE A 212 -3.32 29.79 -36.36
N ASN A 213 -3.54 31.02 -35.87
CA ASN A 213 -4.07 32.13 -36.66
C ASN A 213 -3.00 32.92 -37.43
N TYR A 214 -1.77 32.41 -37.50
CA TYR A 214 -0.66 33.07 -38.22
C TYR A 214 -0.71 32.81 -39.73
N ASN A 215 -0.33 33.83 -40.52
CA ASN A 215 -0.21 33.70 -41.96
C ASN A 215 0.96 32.76 -42.34
N ARG A 216 0.84 32.04 -43.46
CA ARG A 216 1.83 31.05 -43.92
C ARG A 216 3.25 31.61 -44.03
N SER A 217 3.39 32.85 -44.47
CA SER A 217 4.69 33.53 -44.56
C SER A 217 5.34 33.75 -43.18
N THR A 218 4.56 34.11 -42.17
CA THR A 218 5.05 34.32 -40.80
C THR A 218 5.50 33.01 -40.15
N VAL A 219 4.78 31.91 -40.41
CA VAL A 219 5.15 30.57 -39.92
C VAL A 219 6.43 30.05 -40.58
N GLN A 220 6.69 30.42 -41.83
CA GLN A 220 7.87 29.91 -42.55
C GLN A 220 9.15 30.70 -42.27
N HIS A 221 9.03 31.97 -41.87
CA HIS A 221 10.18 32.81 -41.52
C HIS A 221 10.61 32.70 -40.06
N ASN A 222 9.68 32.43 -39.13
CA ASN A 222 9.97 32.33 -37.72
C ASN A 222 10.04 30.87 -37.29
N LYS A 223 11.17 30.47 -36.70
CA LYS A 223 11.37 29.11 -36.18
C LYS A 223 10.48 28.82 -34.97
N ASP A 224 10.37 29.80 -34.07
CA ASP A 224 9.64 29.67 -32.81
C ASP A 224 8.55 30.75 -32.75
N LEU A 225 7.31 30.32 -32.52
CA LEU A 225 6.14 31.19 -32.41
C LEU A 225 5.40 30.87 -31.11
N GLN A 226 5.02 31.91 -30.36
CA GLN A 226 4.25 31.77 -29.13
C GLN A 226 2.79 32.11 -29.39
N LEU A 227 1.90 31.14 -29.18
CA LEU A 227 0.45 31.36 -29.18
C LEU A 227 0.04 32.09 -27.91
N ASN A 228 -0.73 33.17 -28.04
CA ASN A 228 -1.21 33.91 -26.88
C ASN A 228 -2.57 33.34 -26.46
N PRO A 229 -2.73 32.85 -25.21
CA PRO A 229 -4.00 32.31 -24.73
C PRO A 229 -5.09 33.37 -24.55
N SER A 230 -4.75 34.66 -24.62
CA SER A 230 -5.69 35.77 -24.44
C SER A 230 -6.35 36.20 -25.77
N SER A 231 -5.77 35.82 -26.91
CA SER A 231 -6.30 36.07 -28.27
C SER A 231 -7.17 34.90 -28.75
N GLU A 232 -7.67 34.99 -29.99
CA GLU A 232 -8.46 33.94 -30.67
C GLU A 232 -7.68 32.65 -30.96
N ASP A 233 -6.41 32.55 -30.53
CA ASP A 233 -5.54 31.38 -30.74
C ASP A 233 -5.91 30.20 -29.83
N TYR A 234 -6.66 30.46 -28.75
CA TYR A 234 -7.22 29.43 -27.88
C TYR A 234 -8.75 29.51 -27.88
N ILE A 235 -9.38 28.43 -28.35
CA ILE A 235 -10.81 28.22 -28.14
C ILE A 235 -10.93 27.93 -26.64
N ASP A 236 -11.60 28.81 -25.91
CA ASP A 236 -11.75 28.91 -24.43
C ASP A 236 -12.43 27.69 -23.75
N TYR A 237 -12.29 26.53 -24.36
CA TYR A 237 -12.90 25.28 -24.01
C TYR A 237 -11.80 24.24 -23.77
N PRO A 238 -11.79 23.55 -22.61
CA PRO A 238 -10.78 22.53 -22.32
C PRO A 238 -10.94 21.31 -23.24
N TYR A 239 -9.84 20.60 -23.48
CA TYR A 239 -9.87 19.35 -24.24
C TYR A 239 -10.77 18.33 -23.52
N PRO A 240 -11.73 17.66 -24.20
CA PRO A 240 -12.75 16.85 -23.52
C PRO A 240 -12.21 15.68 -22.68
N PHE A 241 -11.07 15.11 -23.05
CA PHE A 241 -10.52 13.93 -22.38
C PHE A 241 -8.99 13.89 -22.40
N GLY A 242 -8.37 14.04 -21.24
CA GLY A 242 -6.91 14.00 -21.10
C GLY A 242 -6.22 15.31 -21.48
N MET A 243 -4.94 15.23 -21.85
CA MET A 243 -4.13 16.38 -22.25
C MET A 243 -4.27 16.69 -23.76
N ASP A 244 -4.27 17.97 -24.10
CA ASP A 244 -4.36 18.41 -25.51
C ASP A 244 -3.12 17.92 -26.31
N PRO A 245 -3.32 17.31 -27.49
CA PRO A 245 -2.22 16.83 -28.34
C PRO A 245 -1.18 17.88 -28.70
N VAL A 246 -1.56 19.16 -28.79
CA VAL A 246 -0.64 20.25 -29.19
C VAL A 246 0.55 20.39 -28.25
N TRP A 247 0.39 20.05 -26.97
CA TRP A 247 1.48 20.09 -25.99
C TRP A 247 2.62 19.13 -26.32
N GLN A 248 2.41 18.07 -27.11
CA GLN A 248 3.51 17.17 -27.48
C GLN A 248 4.47 17.79 -28.50
N LEU A 249 3.97 18.74 -29.30
CA LEU A 249 4.73 19.47 -30.31
C LEU A 249 5.39 20.75 -29.76
N ALA A 250 4.88 21.26 -28.63
CA ALA A 250 5.33 22.52 -28.06
C ALA A 250 6.71 22.41 -27.37
N GLU A 251 7.56 23.43 -27.54
CA GLU A 251 8.87 23.48 -26.87
C GLU A 251 8.74 23.63 -25.34
N ASN A 252 7.71 24.35 -24.88
CA ASN A 252 7.46 24.61 -23.46
C ASN A 252 6.70 23.49 -22.73
N LYS A 253 6.57 22.31 -23.33
CA LYS A 253 5.81 21.18 -22.76
C LYS A 253 6.28 20.73 -21.38
N ILE A 254 7.59 20.75 -21.14
CA ILE A 254 8.18 20.26 -19.88
C ILE A 254 7.73 21.15 -18.72
N ILE A 255 7.66 22.46 -18.93
CA ILE A 255 7.25 23.43 -17.90
C ILE A 255 5.77 23.19 -17.53
N PHE A 256 4.91 22.98 -18.53
CA PHE A 256 3.50 22.67 -18.32
C PHE A 256 3.29 21.33 -17.62
N GLN A 257 3.87 20.25 -18.16
CA GLN A 257 3.72 18.89 -17.61
C GLN A 257 4.30 18.77 -16.20
N ASN A 258 5.41 19.45 -15.90
CA ASN A 258 5.99 19.48 -14.56
C ASN A 258 5.01 20.09 -13.54
N SER A 259 4.47 21.27 -13.83
CA SER A 259 3.48 21.93 -12.97
C SER A 259 2.21 21.09 -12.77
N TYR A 260 1.74 20.43 -13.82
CA TYR A 260 0.55 19.56 -13.77
C TYR A 260 0.80 18.29 -12.94
N LYS A 261 1.81 17.49 -13.30
CA LYS A 261 2.10 16.20 -12.64
C LYS A 261 2.50 16.38 -11.18
N MET A 262 3.26 17.43 -10.85
CA MET A 262 3.63 17.74 -9.47
C MET A 262 2.39 18.02 -8.59
N LYS A 263 1.46 18.86 -9.06
CA LYS A 263 0.22 19.17 -8.31
C LYS A 263 -0.66 17.93 -8.13
N ILE A 264 -0.87 17.16 -9.19
CA ILE A 264 -1.66 15.92 -9.14
C ILE A 264 -1.09 14.92 -8.13
N SER A 265 0.23 14.78 -8.08
CA SER A 265 0.90 13.88 -7.14
C SER A 265 0.62 14.25 -5.68
N ILE A 266 0.64 15.55 -5.37
CA ILE A 266 0.29 16.06 -4.04
C ILE A 266 -1.20 15.83 -3.74
N ILE A 267 -2.10 16.09 -4.69
CA ILE A 267 -3.55 15.90 -4.52
C ILE A 267 -3.87 14.43 -4.19
N PHE A 268 -3.37 13.48 -5.00
CA PHE A 268 -3.58 12.06 -4.74
C PHE A 268 -2.93 11.61 -3.43
N GLY A 269 -1.73 12.11 -3.12
CA GLY A 269 -1.05 11.80 -1.87
C GLY A 269 -1.85 12.20 -0.64
N VAL A 270 -2.33 13.45 -0.58
CA VAL A 270 -3.12 13.96 0.55
C VAL A 270 -4.44 13.22 0.69
N ILE A 271 -5.15 12.94 -0.41
CA ILE A 271 -6.41 12.17 -0.37
C ILE A 271 -6.15 10.73 0.09
N HIS A 272 -5.09 10.09 -0.38
CA HIS A 272 -4.75 8.72 -0.01
C HIS A 272 -4.34 8.58 1.46
N MET A 273 -3.54 9.53 1.98
CA MET A 273 -3.20 9.57 3.41
C MET A 273 -4.41 9.86 4.29
N LEU A 274 -5.27 10.81 3.88
CA LEU A 274 -6.50 11.13 4.61
C LEU A 274 -7.42 9.91 4.68
N PHE A 275 -7.55 9.17 3.57
CA PHE A 275 -8.25 7.91 3.52
C PHE A 275 -7.67 6.88 4.50
N GLY A 276 -6.35 6.73 4.57
CA GLY A 276 -5.68 5.83 5.53
C GLY A 276 -6.00 6.18 7.00
N VAL A 277 -5.99 7.46 7.35
CA VAL A 277 -6.35 7.90 8.72
C VAL A 277 -7.83 7.59 9.02
N PHE A 278 -8.74 7.74 8.05
CA PHE A 278 -10.14 7.36 8.21
C PHE A 278 -10.33 5.85 8.42
N VAL A 279 -9.55 5.00 7.75
CA VAL A 279 -9.56 3.54 8.00
C VAL A 279 -9.19 3.24 9.46
N GLY A 280 -8.26 4.00 10.04
CA GLY A 280 -7.91 3.92 11.47
C GLY A 280 -9.07 4.20 12.43
N LEU A 281 -10.01 5.08 12.06
CA LEU A 281 -11.20 5.33 12.89
C LEU A 281 -12.09 4.10 13.00
N TRP A 282 -12.27 3.32 11.93
CA TRP A 282 -13.04 2.07 12.00
C TRP A 282 -12.40 1.08 12.96
N ASN A 283 -11.07 1.02 13.00
CA ASN A 283 -10.33 0.17 13.94
C ASN A 283 -10.65 0.55 15.40
N HIS A 284 -10.54 1.84 15.75
CA HIS A 284 -10.85 2.32 17.09
C HIS A 284 -12.32 2.18 17.48
N MET A 285 -13.24 2.33 16.51
CA MET A 285 -14.67 2.12 16.72
C MET A 285 -14.99 0.66 17.04
N TYR A 286 -14.36 -0.27 16.31
CA TYR A 286 -14.54 -1.71 16.50
C TYR A 286 -14.06 -2.19 17.86
N PHE A 287 -12.85 -1.78 18.26
CA PHE A 287 -12.29 -2.09 19.59
C PHE A 287 -12.90 -1.26 20.73
N LYS A 288 -13.88 -0.39 20.44
CA LYS A 288 -14.58 0.47 21.40
C LYS A 288 -13.66 1.34 22.28
N LYS A 289 -12.47 1.69 21.78
CA LYS A 289 -11.47 2.51 22.49
C LYS A 289 -11.79 4.01 22.34
N ARG A 290 -12.80 4.51 23.07
CA ARG A 290 -13.29 5.91 22.96
C ARG A 290 -12.20 6.96 23.22
N ILE A 291 -11.26 6.67 24.12
CA ILE A 291 -10.15 7.58 24.48
C ILE A 291 -9.25 7.85 23.26
N ASN A 292 -8.89 6.81 22.52
CA ASN A 292 -8.03 6.94 21.34
C ASN A 292 -8.72 7.72 20.21
N ILE A 293 -10.04 7.58 20.05
CA ILE A 293 -10.80 8.35 19.06
C ILE A 293 -10.68 9.85 19.34
N THR A 294 -10.90 10.27 20.58
CA THR A 294 -10.89 11.70 20.93
C THR A 294 -9.49 12.29 21.08
N CYS A 295 -8.51 11.48 21.49
CA CYS A 295 -7.17 11.96 21.81
C CYS A 295 -6.14 11.77 20.68
N GLU A 296 -6.36 10.83 19.76
CA GLU A 296 -5.43 10.55 18.65
C GLU A 296 -6.08 10.91 17.32
N PHE A 297 -7.18 10.26 16.95
CA PHE A 297 -7.78 10.40 15.62
C PHE A 297 -8.25 11.84 15.33
N VAL A 298 -8.99 12.47 16.25
CA VAL A 298 -9.53 13.83 16.02
C VAL A 298 -8.41 14.86 15.80
N PRO A 299 -7.39 14.98 16.69
CA PRO A 299 -6.27 15.88 16.45
C PRO A 299 -5.49 15.57 15.16
N GLN A 300 -5.29 14.29 14.84
CA GLN A 300 -4.60 13.87 13.61
C GLN A 300 -5.32 14.33 12.34
N VAL A 301 -6.64 14.12 12.25
CA VAL A 301 -7.44 14.56 11.10
C VAL A 301 -7.48 16.08 10.99
N ILE A 302 -7.71 16.78 12.10
CA ILE A 302 -7.73 18.25 12.10
C ILE A 302 -6.39 18.80 11.61
N PHE A 303 -5.27 18.26 12.11
CA PHE A 303 -3.93 18.66 11.69
C PHE A 303 -3.69 18.44 10.18
N LEU A 304 -4.00 17.25 9.66
CA LEU A 304 -3.81 16.92 8.25
C LEU A 304 -4.70 17.77 7.33
N VAL A 305 -5.97 17.98 7.72
CA VAL A 305 -6.92 18.77 6.94
C VAL A 305 -6.56 20.25 6.95
N ALA A 306 -6.20 20.81 8.10
CA ALA A 306 -5.90 22.23 8.25
C ALA A 306 -4.67 22.69 7.43
N LEU A 307 -3.65 21.83 7.30
CA LEU A 307 -2.44 22.16 6.56
C LEU A 307 -2.49 21.66 5.10
N PHE A 308 -2.61 20.35 4.91
CA PHE A 308 -2.37 19.73 3.61
C PHE A 308 -3.62 19.68 2.73
N PHE A 309 -4.79 19.41 3.30
CA PHE A 309 -6.02 19.46 2.52
C PHE A 309 -6.34 20.90 2.10
N TYR A 310 -6.06 21.88 2.96
CA TYR A 310 -6.15 23.30 2.58
C TYR A 310 -5.21 23.66 1.41
N MET A 311 -3.98 23.14 1.39
CA MET A 311 -3.07 23.31 0.25
C MET A 311 -3.67 22.73 -1.05
N VAL A 312 -4.34 21.57 -0.98
CA VAL A 312 -5.06 20.98 -2.13
C VAL A 312 -6.20 21.89 -2.60
N LEU A 313 -6.98 22.47 -1.68
CA LEU A 313 -8.04 23.43 -2.03
C LEU A 313 -7.47 24.67 -2.73
N LEU A 314 -6.33 25.20 -2.29
CA LEU A 314 -5.65 26.30 -2.97
C LEU A 314 -5.25 25.95 -4.42
N MET A 315 -4.86 24.70 -4.69
CA MET A 315 -4.55 24.26 -6.06
C MET A 315 -5.79 24.27 -6.96
N PHE A 316 -6.94 23.80 -6.46
CA PHE A 316 -8.20 23.84 -7.20
C PHE A 316 -8.70 25.27 -7.42
N ILE A 317 -8.64 26.13 -6.39
CA ILE A 317 -8.99 27.56 -6.54
C ILE A 317 -8.09 28.21 -7.58
N LYS A 318 -6.78 27.90 -7.59
CA LYS A 318 -5.86 28.42 -8.60
C LYS A 318 -6.25 28.01 -10.02
N TRP A 319 -6.68 26.76 -10.22
CA TRP A 319 -7.09 26.26 -11.54
C TRP A 319 -8.40 26.87 -12.05
N ILE A 320 -9.31 27.28 -11.16
CA ILE A 320 -10.61 27.86 -11.55
C ILE A 320 -10.53 29.38 -11.73
N LYS A 321 -9.81 30.08 -10.84
CA LYS A 321 -9.91 31.54 -10.73
C LYS A 321 -9.01 32.32 -11.70
N TYR A 322 -7.81 31.81 -11.98
CA TYR A 322 -6.83 32.54 -12.79
C TYR A 322 -6.89 32.07 -14.25
N GLY A 323 -7.38 32.95 -15.13
CA GLY A 323 -7.54 32.70 -16.56
C GLY A 323 -6.89 33.79 -17.42
N PRO A 324 -6.62 33.52 -18.70
CA PRO A 324 -5.96 34.46 -19.62
C PRO A 324 -6.85 35.65 -20.02
N LYS A 325 -8.19 35.49 -20.01
CA LYS A 325 -9.16 36.55 -20.38
C LYS A 325 -9.67 37.39 -19.20
N ASN A 326 -9.25 37.06 -17.98
CA ASN A 326 -9.69 37.78 -16.78
C ASN A 326 -8.93 39.12 -16.66
N ASP A 327 -9.52 40.08 -15.94
CA ASP A 327 -8.94 41.40 -15.69
C ASP A 327 -7.48 41.34 -15.23
N LEU A 328 -6.72 42.42 -15.42
CA LEU A 328 -5.28 42.52 -15.10
C LEU A 328 -4.90 42.01 -13.68
N VAL A 329 -5.83 42.08 -12.73
CA VAL A 329 -5.69 41.64 -11.33
C VAL A 329 -5.80 40.11 -11.18
N GLU A 330 -6.61 39.45 -12.01
CA GLU A 330 -6.81 37.99 -12.03
C GLU A 330 -6.11 37.30 -13.22
N GLY A 331 -5.32 38.06 -13.97
CA GLY A 331 -4.54 37.58 -15.10
C GLY A 331 -3.36 36.67 -14.72
N PRO A 332 -2.74 36.00 -15.70
CA PRO A 332 -1.68 35.00 -15.50
C PRO A 332 -0.42 35.55 -14.82
N GLY A 333 -0.14 36.85 -14.97
CA GLY A 333 1.00 37.51 -14.32
C GLY A 333 0.83 37.72 -12.81
N CYS A 334 -0.41 37.75 -12.32
CA CYS A 334 -0.73 37.94 -10.90
C CYS A 334 -1.00 36.63 -10.14
N ALA A 335 -0.86 35.47 -10.80
CA ALA A 335 -1.20 34.17 -10.20
C ALA A 335 -0.16 33.76 -9.12
N PRO A 336 -0.51 33.77 -7.82
CA PRO A 336 0.44 33.50 -6.75
C PRO A 336 0.95 32.06 -6.77
N SER A 337 2.18 31.84 -6.33
CA SER A 337 2.76 30.50 -6.21
C SER A 337 2.24 29.82 -4.93
N VAL A 338 1.60 28.66 -5.10
CA VAL A 338 0.98 27.91 -3.98
C VAL A 338 2.03 27.54 -2.91
N LEU A 339 3.25 27.20 -3.34
CA LEU A 339 4.36 26.86 -2.43
C LEU A 339 4.77 28.04 -1.54
N ILE A 340 4.95 29.25 -2.10
CA ILE A 340 5.34 30.42 -1.31
C ILE A 340 4.20 30.85 -0.39
N THR A 341 2.96 30.78 -0.86
CA THR A 341 1.77 31.02 -0.03
C THR A 341 1.70 30.05 1.16
N PHE A 342 2.07 28.78 0.94
CA PHE A 342 2.14 27.77 2.01
C PHE A 342 3.30 28.03 2.99
N ILE A 343 4.50 28.37 2.50
CA ILE A 343 5.64 28.72 3.35
C ILE A 343 5.34 29.95 4.21
N ASN A 344 4.75 30.99 3.60
CA ASN A 344 4.38 32.22 4.32
C ASN A 344 3.26 31.98 5.33
N MET A 345 2.34 31.06 5.05
CA MET A 345 1.32 30.61 6.00
C MET A 345 1.95 30.00 7.25
N VAL A 346 2.90 29.07 7.11
CA VAL A 346 3.57 28.42 8.25
C VAL A 346 4.49 29.39 9.01
N LEU A 347 5.17 30.30 8.31
CA LEU A 347 6.12 31.25 8.91
C LEU A 347 5.45 32.56 9.41
N PHE A 348 4.12 32.67 9.35
CA PHE A 348 3.35 33.87 9.70
C PHE A 348 3.82 35.16 9.00
N LYS A 349 4.40 35.05 7.79
CA LYS A 349 4.85 36.22 7.03
C LYS A 349 3.70 36.81 6.20
N PRO A 350 3.55 38.14 6.16
CA PRO A 350 2.58 38.78 5.26
C PRO A 350 3.00 38.50 3.81
N ALA A 351 2.02 38.21 2.95
CA ALA A 351 2.27 38.00 1.54
C ALA A 351 2.72 39.31 0.89
N ALA A 352 3.85 39.29 0.18
CA ALA A 352 4.41 40.44 -0.49
C ALA A 352 3.51 40.85 -1.66
N LYS A 353 3.15 42.13 -1.75
CA LYS A 353 2.44 42.69 -2.91
C LYS A 353 3.44 42.85 -4.06
N VAL A 354 3.17 42.20 -5.19
CA VAL A 354 3.93 42.42 -6.44
C VAL A 354 3.08 43.31 -7.34
N GLY A 355 3.42 44.61 -7.42
CA GLY A 355 2.71 45.56 -8.27
C GLY A 355 1.22 45.76 -7.92
N GLN A 356 0.35 45.73 -8.94
CA GLN A 356 -1.11 45.88 -8.82
C GLN A 356 -1.83 44.56 -8.44
N CYS A 357 -1.11 43.45 -8.26
CA CYS A 357 -1.70 42.15 -7.97
C CYS A 357 -2.12 42.06 -6.50
N GLU A 358 -3.33 41.56 -6.23
CA GLU A 358 -3.72 41.21 -4.87
C GLU A 358 -2.91 40.00 -4.38
N PRO A 359 -2.33 40.06 -3.18
CA PRO A 359 -1.49 38.97 -2.66
C PRO A 359 -2.30 37.76 -2.19
N TYR A 360 -3.64 37.88 -2.14
CA TYR A 360 -4.56 36.85 -1.69
C TYR A 360 -5.49 36.44 -2.83
N MET A 361 -5.77 35.14 -2.91
CA MET A 361 -6.61 34.49 -3.92
C MET A 361 -8.10 34.70 -3.66
N TYR A 362 -8.52 34.87 -2.41
CA TYR A 362 -9.91 35.14 -2.03
C TYR A 362 -9.99 36.04 -0.78
N GLY A 363 -11.12 36.73 -0.63
CA GLY A 363 -11.36 37.63 0.50
C GLY A 363 -11.28 36.89 1.85
N GLY A 364 -10.53 37.44 2.81
CA GLY A 364 -10.36 36.83 4.13
C GLY A 364 -9.31 35.72 4.24
N GLN A 365 -8.58 35.40 3.17
CA GLN A 365 -7.57 34.33 3.16
C GLN A 365 -6.52 34.47 4.27
N GLY A 366 -6.01 35.67 4.53
CA GLY A 366 -5.01 35.88 5.58
C GLY A 366 -5.54 35.57 6.98
N GLY A 367 -6.83 35.82 7.24
CA GLY A 367 -7.49 35.47 8.51
C GLY A 367 -7.66 33.95 8.64
N LEU A 368 -8.15 33.30 7.58
CA LEU A 368 -8.35 31.84 7.57
C LEU A 368 -7.02 31.09 7.71
N GLN A 369 -5.96 31.51 7.01
CA GLN A 369 -4.64 30.88 7.10
C GLN A 369 -4.06 30.95 8.51
N LYS A 370 -4.13 32.11 9.17
CA LYS A 370 -3.68 32.26 10.56
C LYS A 370 -4.49 31.38 11.50
N PHE A 371 -5.81 31.35 11.33
CA PHE A 371 -6.70 30.49 12.12
C PHE A 371 -6.35 29.01 11.96
N LEU A 372 -6.18 28.51 10.73
CA LEU A 372 -5.84 27.11 10.45
C LEU A 372 -4.49 26.71 11.06
N VAL A 373 -3.47 27.56 10.99
CA VAL A 373 -2.16 27.27 11.59
C VAL A 373 -2.25 27.25 13.12
N VAL A 374 -2.98 28.18 13.74
CA VAL A 374 -3.18 28.18 15.20
C VAL A 374 -3.91 26.92 15.65
N VAL A 375 -4.96 26.51 14.93
CA VAL A 375 -5.66 25.24 15.21
C VAL A 375 -4.71 24.05 15.08
N ALA A 376 -3.91 23.98 14.01
CA ALA A 376 -2.94 22.90 13.82
C ALA A 376 -1.87 22.86 14.93
N LEU A 377 -1.40 24.01 15.41
CA LEU A 377 -0.46 24.10 16.53
C LEU A 377 -1.08 23.69 17.86
N LEU A 378 -2.36 23.99 18.10
CA LEU A 378 -3.09 23.55 19.30
C LEU A 378 -3.35 22.03 19.31
N CYS A 379 -3.43 21.39 18.14
CA CYS A 379 -3.57 19.93 18.03
C CYS A 379 -2.33 19.17 18.53
N VAL A 380 -1.13 19.75 18.47
CA VAL A 380 0.12 19.11 18.92
C VAL A 380 0.13 18.84 20.44
N PRO A 381 -0.07 19.85 21.33
CA PRO A 381 -0.16 19.59 22.76
C PRO A 381 -1.40 18.77 23.13
N TRP A 382 -2.50 18.88 22.37
CA TRP A 382 -3.67 18.01 22.58
C TRP A 382 -3.27 16.54 22.41
N MET A 383 -2.63 16.16 21.30
CA MET A 383 -2.25 14.77 21.04
C MET A 383 -1.22 14.22 22.05
N LEU A 384 -0.29 15.07 22.50
CA LEU A 384 0.78 14.68 23.43
C LEU A 384 0.24 14.48 24.85
N LEU A 385 -0.55 15.43 25.36
CA LEU A 385 -0.93 15.47 26.78
C LEU A 385 -2.29 14.83 27.07
N ALA A 386 -3.25 14.86 26.13
CA ALA A 386 -4.62 14.47 26.45
C ALA A 386 -4.75 12.99 26.81
N LYS A 387 -4.10 12.09 26.07
CA LYS A 387 -4.19 10.64 26.32
C LYS A 387 -3.59 10.23 27.67
N PRO A 388 -2.31 10.56 28.00
CA PRO A 388 -1.72 10.18 29.28
C PRO A 388 -2.46 10.81 30.48
N ILE A 389 -2.86 12.09 30.39
CA ILE A 389 -3.59 12.76 31.47
C ILE A 389 -4.96 12.13 31.70
N LEU A 390 -5.68 11.79 30.64
CA LEU A 390 -7.01 11.19 30.76
C LEU A 390 -6.93 9.75 31.29
N MET A 391 -5.89 9.01 30.92
CA MET A 391 -5.58 7.69 31.47
C MET A 391 -5.21 7.77 32.97
N MET A 392 -4.37 8.72 33.36
CA MET A 392 -4.04 9.01 34.76
C MET A 392 -5.30 9.35 35.58
N ARG A 393 -6.19 10.19 35.03
CA ARG A 393 -7.46 10.55 35.68
C ARG A 393 -8.39 9.36 35.85
N ASN A 394 -8.49 8.48 34.85
CA ASN A 394 -9.32 7.29 34.92
C ASN A 394 -8.76 6.26 35.91
N ARG A 395 -7.44 6.05 35.95
CA ARG A 395 -6.79 5.20 36.96
C ARG A 395 -7.01 5.75 38.37
N LYS A 396 -6.83 7.06 38.60
CA LYS A 396 -7.09 7.68 39.91
C LYS A 396 -8.55 7.53 40.35
N LYS A 397 -9.52 7.61 39.42
CA LYS A 397 -10.93 7.33 39.70
C LYS A 397 -11.18 5.86 40.02
N GLN A 398 -10.55 4.93 39.30
CA GLN A 398 -10.64 3.49 39.61
C GLN A 398 -10.06 3.17 40.99
N HIS A 399 -8.88 3.70 41.35
CA HIS A 399 -8.33 3.53 42.69
C HIS A 399 -9.26 4.09 43.76
N TYR A 400 -9.86 5.26 43.53
CA TYR A 400 -10.84 5.82 44.48
C TYR A 400 -12.08 4.94 44.62
N GLN A 401 -12.62 4.39 43.52
CA GLN A 401 -13.78 3.48 43.56
C GLN A 401 -13.46 2.13 44.22
N LEU A 402 -12.27 1.57 43.97
CA LEU A 402 -11.82 0.33 44.60
C LEU A 402 -11.63 0.53 46.11
N ASN A 403 -11.05 1.67 46.50
CA ASN A 403 -10.83 2.01 47.90
C ASN A 403 -12.15 2.30 48.65
N ASN A 404 -13.16 2.84 47.95
CA ASN A 404 -14.49 3.07 48.53
C ASN A 404 -15.30 1.76 48.68
N HIS A 405 -15.18 0.82 47.74
CA HIS A 405 -15.81 -0.52 47.86
C HIS A 405 -15.11 -1.42 48.89
N GLY A 406 -13.81 -1.25 49.12
CA GLY A 406 -13.08 -1.94 50.20
C GLY A 406 -13.48 -1.48 51.61
N ALA A 407 -14.02 -0.26 51.74
CA ALA A 407 -14.44 0.29 53.03
C ALA A 407 -15.87 -0.14 53.46
N GLU A 408 -16.75 -0.51 52.52
CA GLU A 408 -18.14 -0.92 52.84
C GLU A 408 -18.30 -2.42 53.18
N ASN A 409 -17.34 -3.27 52.79
CA ASN A 409 -17.39 -4.72 53.07
C ASN A 409 -16.48 -5.16 54.24
N GLY A 410 -15.98 -4.22 55.04
CA GLY A 410 -14.93 -4.45 56.05
C GLY A 410 -15.35 -5.11 57.37
N ASP A 411 -16.64 -5.35 57.62
CA ASP A 411 -17.13 -5.54 59.00
C ASP A 411 -17.61 -6.96 59.37
N VAL A 412 -17.43 -8.01 58.56
CA VAL A 412 -18.04 -9.34 58.88
C VAL A 412 -17.11 -10.55 59.00
N GLU A 413 -15.83 -10.52 58.56
CA GLU A 413 -15.03 -11.75 58.59
C GLU A 413 -13.54 -11.53 58.93
N ALA A 414 -13.23 -11.37 60.22
CA ALA A 414 -11.87 -11.55 60.73
C ALA A 414 -11.86 -11.85 62.24
N ASN A 415 -12.49 -12.95 62.65
CA ASN A 415 -12.24 -13.54 63.97
C ASN A 415 -12.00 -15.05 63.83
N MET A 416 -10.95 -15.43 63.10
CA MET A 416 -10.27 -16.72 63.26
C MET A 416 -8.90 -16.68 62.54
N GLY A 417 -7.80 -16.84 63.29
CA GLY A 417 -6.50 -17.21 62.72
C GLY A 417 -5.37 -16.20 62.86
N THR A 418 -4.97 -15.87 64.08
CA THR A 418 -3.64 -15.31 64.38
C THR A 418 -2.56 -16.35 64.07
N LEU A 419 -1.67 -16.07 63.12
CA LEU A 419 -0.23 -16.38 63.20
C LEU A 419 0.56 -15.59 62.15
N GLN A 420 1.58 -14.90 62.64
CA GLN A 420 2.76 -14.36 61.95
C GLN A 420 2.69 -12.90 61.44
N GLN A 421 3.02 -12.01 62.37
CA GLN A 421 3.47 -10.64 62.13
C GLN A 421 4.99 -10.66 61.94
N SER A 422 5.50 -10.26 60.78
CA SER A 422 6.85 -9.69 60.62
C SER A 422 7.06 -9.16 59.19
N GLY A 423 7.39 -7.87 59.07
CA GLY A 423 8.00 -7.31 57.86
C GLY A 423 7.08 -6.45 57.00
N GLY A 424 6.67 -5.29 57.50
CA GLY A 424 6.15 -4.23 56.63
C GLY A 424 7.27 -3.66 55.77
N VAL A 425 7.26 -3.95 54.46
CA VAL A 425 7.65 -3.08 53.35
C VAL A 425 7.08 -3.71 52.08
N THR A 426 5.93 -3.25 51.57
CA THR A 426 5.56 -3.42 50.15
C THR A 426 4.39 -2.54 49.68
N GLN A 427 4.12 -1.39 50.31
CA GLN A 427 3.23 -0.38 49.69
C GLN A 427 3.96 0.57 48.73
N ASN A 428 5.31 0.58 48.72
CA ASN A 428 6.11 1.46 47.83
C ASN A 428 6.57 0.81 46.52
N SER A 429 6.44 -0.52 46.33
CA SER A 429 6.84 -1.16 45.06
C SER A 429 5.77 -1.00 43.97
N GLY A 430 4.48 -1.05 44.32
CA GLY A 430 3.40 -0.81 43.35
C GLY A 430 3.37 0.63 42.83
N HIS A 431 3.63 1.62 43.69
CA HIS A 431 3.67 3.04 43.26
C HIS A 431 4.83 3.33 42.31
N LYS A 432 5.99 2.68 42.48
CA LYS A 432 7.14 2.83 41.56
C LYS A 432 6.90 2.15 40.22
N GLU A 433 6.37 0.92 40.21
CA GLU A 433 5.99 0.25 38.96
C GLU A 433 4.88 1.02 38.21
N GLU A 434 3.93 1.62 38.94
CA GLU A 434 2.89 2.47 38.34
C GLU A 434 3.44 3.78 37.75
N GLU A 435 4.38 4.43 38.44
CA GLU A 435 5.06 5.62 37.95
C GLU A 435 5.93 5.32 36.72
N GLU A 436 6.65 4.20 36.72
CA GLU A 436 7.45 3.73 35.57
C GLU A 436 6.56 3.42 34.36
N ASN A 437 5.47 2.66 34.56
CA ASN A 437 4.49 2.38 33.50
C ASN A 437 3.86 3.67 32.93
N MET A 438 3.65 4.69 33.77
CA MET A 438 3.09 5.97 33.33
C MET A 438 4.13 6.79 32.55
N LEU A 439 5.39 6.77 32.97
CA LEU A 439 6.49 7.38 32.25
C LEU A 439 6.65 6.74 30.86
N GLU A 440 6.57 5.42 30.76
CA GLU A 440 6.61 4.68 29.49
C GLU A 440 5.48 5.09 28.54
N VAL A 441 4.24 5.20 29.06
CA VAL A 441 3.09 5.68 28.27
C VAL A 441 3.32 7.10 27.77
N PHE A 442 3.92 7.97 28.60
CA PHE A 442 4.22 9.35 28.22
C PHE A 442 5.30 9.42 27.13
N ILE A 443 6.38 8.64 27.27
CA ILE A 443 7.47 8.56 26.29
C ILE A 443 6.93 8.01 24.96
N HIS A 444 6.20 6.90 24.98
CA HIS A 444 5.63 6.29 23.78
C HIS A 444 4.67 7.25 23.06
N GLN A 445 3.79 7.94 23.80
CA GLN A 445 2.89 8.94 23.22
C GLN A 445 3.65 10.15 22.65
N GLY A 446 4.74 10.57 23.31
CA GLY A 446 5.63 11.62 22.83
C GLY A 446 6.26 11.26 21.49
N ILE A 447 6.82 10.05 21.38
CA ILE A 447 7.40 9.52 20.14
C ILE A 447 6.33 9.46 19.04
N HIS A 448 5.17 8.89 19.32
CA HIS A 448 4.07 8.78 18.36
C HIS A 448 3.61 10.16 17.85
N THR A 449 3.55 11.17 18.73
CA THR A 449 3.16 12.54 18.35
C THR A 449 4.21 13.18 17.42
N ILE A 450 5.50 13.05 17.77
CA ILE A 450 6.61 13.59 16.96
C ILE A 450 6.67 12.89 15.60
N GLU A 451 6.60 11.57 15.60
CA GLU A 451 6.59 10.74 14.39
C GLU A 451 5.40 11.10 13.49
N TYR A 452 4.21 11.30 14.06
CA TYR A 452 3.04 11.67 13.26
C TYR A 452 3.19 13.06 12.63
N VAL A 453 3.62 14.07 13.39
CA VAL A 453 3.74 15.46 12.89
C VAL A 453 4.83 15.57 11.83
N LEU A 454 6.04 15.07 12.12
CA LEU A 454 7.15 15.07 11.16
C LEU A 454 6.86 14.13 9.97
N GLY A 455 6.29 12.97 10.25
CA GLY A 455 5.88 11.99 9.25
C GLY A 455 4.82 12.55 8.30
N SER A 456 3.87 13.35 8.76
CA SER A 456 2.84 13.94 7.88
C SER A 456 3.44 14.88 6.82
N VAL A 457 4.46 15.66 7.18
CA VAL A 457 5.21 16.51 6.23
C VAL A 457 6.05 15.63 5.29
N SER A 458 6.81 14.70 5.85
CA SER A 458 7.70 13.81 5.09
C SER A 458 6.93 12.92 4.10
N HIS A 459 5.82 12.33 4.52
CA HIS A 459 4.97 11.45 3.71
C HIS A 459 4.32 12.24 2.57
N THR A 460 3.83 13.46 2.83
CA THR A 460 3.30 14.33 1.76
C THR A 460 4.36 14.63 0.71
N ALA A 461 5.58 14.96 1.12
CA ALA A 461 6.69 15.20 0.20
C ALA A 461 7.10 13.93 -0.57
N SER A 462 7.05 12.76 0.07
CA SER A 462 7.37 11.47 -0.56
C SER A 462 6.46 11.16 -1.76
N TYR A 463 5.20 11.63 -1.78
CA TYR A 463 4.31 11.49 -2.92
C TYR A 463 4.77 12.23 -4.18
N LEU A 464 5.72 13.18 -4.10
CA LEU A 464 6.36 13.79 -5.28
C LEU A 464 7.07 12.76 -6.17
N ARG A 465 7.35 11.57 -5.64
CA ARG A 465 7.86 10.43 -6.41
C ARG A 465 6.92 10.03 -7.55
N LEU A 466 5.60 10.14 -7.36
CA LEU A 466 4.61 9.88 -8.41
C LEU A 466 4.90 10.73 -9.66
N TRP A 467 5.20 12.01 -9.44
CA TRP A 467 5.57 12.96 -10.49
C TRP A 467 6.95 12.65 -11.07
N ALA A 468 7.97 12.50 -10.21
CA ALA A 468 9.35 12.35 -10.66
C ALA A 468 9.51 11.13 -11.59
N LEU A 469 8.94 9.99 -11.20
CA LEU A 469 9.03 8.76 -12.00
C LEU A 469 8.18 8.83 -13.28
N SER A 470 7.00 9.45 -13.21
CA SER A 470 6.16 9.69 -14.39
C SER A 470 6.78 10.64 -15.41
N LEU A 471 7.57 11.61 -14.94
CA LEU A 471 8.32 12.50 -15.84
C LEU A 471 9.52 11.78 -16.44
N ALA A 472 10.29 11.04 -15.63
CA ALA A 472 11.43 10.26 -16.10
C ALA A 472 11.03 9.25 -17.18
N HIS A 473 9.95 8.49 -16.95
CA HIS A 473 9.44 7.50 -17.90
C HIS A 473 9.03 8.13 -19.25
N ALA A 474 8.31 9.26 -19.23
CA ALA A 474 7.92 9.98 -20.44
C ALA A 474 9.14 10.51 -21.22
N GLN A 475 10.14 11.06 -20.51
CA GLN A 475 11.36 11.59 -21.14
C GLN A 475 12.25 10.50 -21.72
N LEU A 476 12.42 9.38 -21.02
CA LEU A 476 13.20 8.24 -21.50
C LEU A 476 12.56 7.60 -22.74
N SER A 477 11.23 7.48 -22.74
CA SER A 477 10.47 7.00 -23.91
C SER A 477 10.65 7.92 -25.12
N GLU A 478 10.62 9.24 -24.92
CA GLU A 478 10.85 10.22 -25.98
C GLU A 478 12.29 10.20 -26.53
N VAL A 479 13.30 10.11 -25.66
CA VAL A 479 14.70 10.01 -26.08
C VAL A 479 14.94 8.73 -26.87
N LEU A 480 14.37 7.60 -26.42
CA LEU A 480 14.47 6.33 -27.12
C LEU A 480 13.85 6.41 -28.54
N TRP A 481 12.68 7.03 -28.65
CA TRP A 481 12.03 7.26 -29.95
C TRP A 481 12.88 8.15 -30.87
N ASN A 482 13.36 9.29 -30.36
CA ASN A 482 14.11 10.27 -31.15
C ASN A 482 15.50 9.77 -31.57
N MET A 483 16.16 8.94 -30.77
CA MET A 483 17.48 8.41 -31.06
C MET A 483 17.45 7.18 -31.99
N VAL A 484 16.45 6.31 -31.84
CA VAL A 484 16.38 5.03 -32.58
C VAL A 484 15.41 5.13 -33.74
N MET A 485 14.11 5.36 -33.47
CA MET A 485 13.07 5.32 -34.49
C MET A 485 13.21 6.44 -35.52
N ARG A 486 13.53 7.67 -35.10
CA ARG A 486 13.69 8.81 -36.03
C ARG A 486 14.76 8.56 -37.10
N ASN A 487 15.88 7.92 -36.72
CA ASN A 487 16.95 7.59 -37.65
C ASN A 487 16.55 6.47 -38.63
N GLY A 488 15.71 5.53 -38.19
CA GLY A 488 15.16 4.49 -39.05
C GLY A 488 14.16 5.02 -40.08
N LEU A 489 13.40 6.07 -39.75
CA LEU A 489 12.42 6.70 -40.65
C LEU A 489 13.03 7.69 -41.66
N ALA A 490 14.30 8.09 -41.48
CA ALA A 490 14.94 9.11 -42.32
C ALA A 490 15.43 8.60 -43.69
N ARG A 491 15.47 7.28 -43.92
CA ARG A 491 15.92 6.70 -45.19
C ARG A 491 14.73 6.30 -46.06
N GLU A 492 14.60 6.95 -47.21
CA GLU A 492 13.60 6.61 -48.23
C GLU A 492 14.15 5.55 -49.19
N GLY A 493 13.38 4.49 -49.48
CA GLY A 493 13.76 3.41 -50.41
C GLY A 493 13.33 2.01 -49.95
N TRP A 494 13.44 1.01 -50.84
CA TRP A 494 13.18 -0.41 -50.49
C TRP A 494 14.24 -0.98 -49.54
N ASP A 495 15.48 -0.52 -49.65
CA ASP A 495 16.56 -0.75 -48.70
C ASP A 495 16.25 -0.14 -47.32
N GLY A 496 15.59 1.02 -47.29
CA GLY A 496 15.07 1.65 -46.08
C GLY A 496 14.12 0.75 -45.29
N GLY A 497 13.29 -0.05 -45.96
CA GLY A 497 12.36 -0.99 -45.31
C GLY A 497 13.06 -2.09 -44.50
N ILE A 498 14.15 -2.67 -45.02
CA ILE A 498 14.93 -3.70 -44.32
C ILE A 498 15.64 -3.09 -43.10
N VAL A 499 16.22 -1.90 -43.27
CA VAL A 499 16.85 -1.17 -42.16
C VAL A 499 15.83 -0.80 -41.10
N LEU A 500 14.64 -0.34 -41.48
CA LEU A 500 13.55 -0.03 -40.55
C LEU A 500 13.14 -1.24 -39.72
N TYR A 501 13.03 -2.43 -40.33
CA TYR A 501 12.72 -3.67 -39.60
C TYR A 501 13.78 -3.99 -38.53
N ALA A 502 15.07 -3.91 -38.89
CA ALA A 502 16.16 -4.15 -37.95
C ALA A 502 16.19 -3.10 -36.81
N VAL A 503 15.99 -1.82 -37.14
CA VAL A 503 15.93 -0.72 -36.17
C VAL A 503 14.71 -0.86 -35.26
N PHE A 504 13.56 -1.27 -35.80
CA PHE A 504 12.36 -1.53 -35.01
C PHE A 504 12.54 -2.71 -34.06
N ALA A 505 13.17 -3.81 -34.51
CA ALA A 505 13.48 -4.95 -33.64
C ALA A 505 14.38 -4.52 -32.47
N PHE A 506 15.40 -3.70 -32.75
CA PHE A 506 16.27 -3.14 -31.72
C PHE A 506 15.51 -2.22 -30.75
N TRP A 507 14.67 -1.31 -31.28
CA TRP A 507 13.80 -0.45 -30.47
C TRP A 507 12.87 -1.27 -29.58
N ALA A 508 12.21 -2.30 -30.12
CA ALA A 508 11.28 -3.14 -29.37
C ALA A 508 11.95 -3.89 -28.20
N VAL A 509 13.16 -4.43 -28.41
CA VAL A 509 13.92 -5.10 -27.35
C VAL A 509 14.31 -4.11 -26.24
N LEU A 510 14.78 -2.92 -26.60
CA LEU A 510 15.11 -1.89 -25.61
C LEU A 510 13.88 -1.40 -24.85
N THR A 511 12.76 -1.19 -25.53
CA THR A 511 11.49 -0.79 -24.92
C THR A 511 11.00 -1.83 -23.92
N VAL A 512 10.98 -3.12 -24.30
CA VAL A 512 10.51 -4.18 -23.38
C VAL A 512 11.49 -4.40 -22.22
N GLY A 513 12.80 -4.41 -22.49
CA GLY A 513 13.81 -4.66 -21.46
C GLY A 513 13.97 -3.51 -20.47
N ILE A 514 14.17 -2.29 -20.97
CA ILE A 514 14.46 -1.12 -20.12
C ILE A 514 13.17 -0.47 -19.64
N LEU A 515 12.30 -0.04 -20.55
CA LEU A 515 11.12 0.76 -20.19
C LEU A 515 10.05 -0.09 -19.51
N VAL A 516 9.70 -1.27 -20.04
CA VAL A 516 8.62 -2.08 -19.45
C VAL A 516 9.10 -2.85 -18.22
N LEU A 517 10.23 -3.57 -18.30
CA LEU A 517 10.66 -4.46 -17.22
C LEU A 517 11.40 -3.71 -16.11
N MET A 518 12.49 -3.00 -16.41
CA MET A 518 13.29 -2.34 -15.38
C MET A 518 12.57 -1.14 -14.74
N GLU A 519 12.04 -0.22 -15.54
CA GLU A 519 11.30 0.91 -14.98
C GLU A 519 9.95 0.50 -14.38
N GLY A 520 9.26 -0.47 -14.98
CA GLY A 520 8.04 -1.04 -14.41
C GLY A 520 8.31 -1.66 -13.02
N LEU A 521 9.41 -2.39 -12.83
CA LEU A 521 9.79 -2.92 -11.52
C LEU A 521 10.13 -1.79 -10.53
N SER A 522 10.83 -0.75 -10.97
CA SER A 522 11.14 0.42 -10.13
C SER A 522 9.85 1.13 -9.67
N ALA A 523 8.91 1.38 -10.60
CA ALA A 523 7.61 1.97 -10.29
C ALA A 523 6.81 1.08 -9.32
N PHE A 524 6.84 -0.23 -9.50
CA PHE A 524 6.19 -1.19 -8.60
C PHE A 524 6.75 -1.14 -7.17
N LEU A 525 8.07 -1.09 -6.99
CA LEU A 525 8.67 -0.99 -5.65
C LEU A 525 8.37 0.35 -4.99
N HIS A 526 8.33 1.41 -5.78
CA HIS A 526 7.99 2.73 -5.28
C HIS A 526 6.52 2.88 -4.88
N THR A 527 5.59 2.21 -5.56
CA THR A 527 4.18 2.18 -5.17
C THR A 527 3.95 1.31 -3.95
N LEU A 528 4.67 0.18 -3.85
CA LEU A 528 4.70 -0.67 -2.68
C LEU A 528 5.17 0.10 -1.45
N ARG A 529 6.24 0.89 -1.59
CA ARG A 529 6.72 1.77 -0.51
C ARG A 529 5.62 2.73 -0.03
N LEU A 530 4.94 3.40 -0.96
CA LEU A 530 3.82 4.32 -0.66
C LEU A 530 2.67 3.65 0.10
N HIS A 531 2.48 2.35 -0.05
CA HIS A 531 1.47 1.60 0.70
C HIS A 531 1.99 1.18 2.09
N TRP A 532 3.21 0.66 2.17
CA TRP A 532 3.76 0.17 3.44
C TRP A 532 4.06 1.29 4.43
N VAL A 533 4.67 2.39 3.97
CA VAL A 533 5.09 3.45 4.90
C VAL A 533 4.07 4.58 4.97
N GLU A 534 3.55 5.06 3.85
CA GLU A 534 2.69 6.25 3.87
C GLU A 534 1.22 5.92 4.18
N PHE A 535 0.70 4.77 3.73
CA PHE A 535 -0.70 4.35 3.97
C PHE A 535 -0.87 3.49 5.23
N GLN A 536 -0.11 2.40 5.36
CA GLN A 536 -0.28 1.43 6.45
C GLN A 536 0.14 2.00 7.81
N SER A 537 1.17 2.85 7.91
CA SER A 537 1.59 3.48 9.18
C SER A 537 0.49 4.26 9.90
N LYS A 538 -0.62 4.60 9.23
CA LYS A 538 -1.72 5.39 9.81
C LYS A 538 -2.75 4.55 10.58
N PHE A 539 -2.87 3.25 10.30
CA PHE A 539 -3.91 2.42 10.91
C PHE A 539 -3.50 0.98 11.19
N TYR A 540 -2.41 0.51 10.59
CA TYR A 540 -1.96 -0.88 10.63
C TYR A 540 -0.83 -1.05 11.64
N ALA A 541 -1.10 -1.77 12.73
CA ALA A 541 -0.11 -2.06 13.76
C ALA A 541 0.80 -3.23 13.37
N GLY A 542 0.27 -4.25 12.71
CA GLY A 542 1.07 -5.35 12.12
C GLY A 542 1.79 -6.26 13.14
N LEU A 543 1.28 -6.37 14.37
CA LEU A 543 1.91 -7.13 15.47
C LEU A 543 1.39 -8.57 15.61
N GLY A 544 0.55 -9.03 14.68
CA GLY A 544 -0.07 -10.36 14.75
C GLY A 544 0.85 -11.47 14.26
N TYR A 545 0.38 -12.72 14.42
CA TYR A 545 0.98 -13.90 13.80
C TYR A 545 -0.03 -14.61 12.90
N SER A 546 0.47 -15.21 11.82
CA SER A 546 -0.36 -15.78 10.75
C SER A 546 -0.91 -17.15 11.16
N PHE A 547 -2.18 -17.40 10.81
CA PHE A 547 -2.78 -18.71 11.00
C PHE A 547 -2.23 -19.73 10.00
N GLN A 548 -1.38 -20.64 10.48
CA GLN A 548 -0.89 -21.78 9.72
C GLN A 548 -1.55 -23.08 10.22
N PRO A 549 -2.62 -23.57 9.55
CA PRO A 549 -3.28 -24.80 9.96
C PRO A 549 -2.42 -26.02 9.63
N PHE A 550 -2.53 -27.07 10.46
CA PHE A 550 -1.97 -28.37 10.12
C PHE A 550 -2.68 -28.96 8.89
N SER A 551 -1.98 -28.98 7.75
CA SER A 551 -2.48 -29.54 6.50
C SER A 551 -1.40 -30.34 5.79
N PHE A 552 -1.75 -31.54 5.33
CA PHE A 552 -0.82 -32.39 4.57
C PHE A 552 -0.43 -31.79 3.22
N GLU A 553 -1.29 -30.99 2.60
CA GLU A 553 -0.99 -30.35 1.31
C GLU A 553 0.16 -29.35 1.46
N ILE A 554 0.06 -28.45 2.44
CA ILE A 554 1.07 -27.43 2.75
C ILE A 554 2.43 -28.09 3.06
N ILE A 555 2.44 -29.16 3.84
CA ILE A 555 3.66 -29.87 4.23
C ILE A 555 4.29 -30.58 3.03
N LEU A 556 3.48 -31.16 2.14
CA LEU A 556 3.99 -31.81 0.94
C LEU A 556 4.55 -30.80 -0.05
N ASP A 557 3.90 -29.65 -0.21
CA ASP A 557 4.36 -28.55 -1.07
C ASP A 557 5.67 -27.94 -0.55
N ALA A 558 5.73 -27.62 0.74
CA ALA A 558 6.94 -27.10 1.38
C ALA A 558 8.12 -28.06 1.22
N ALA A 559 7.89 -29.36 1.43
CA ALA A 559 8.94 -30.36 1.33
C ALA A 559 9.29 -30.73 -0.13
N GLN A 560 8.46 -30.37 -1.12
CA GLN A 560 8.87 -30.43 -2.53
C GLN A 560 9.82 -29.27 -2.86
N ALA A 561 9.56 -28.08 -2.33
CA ALA A 561 10.45 -26.93 -2.51
C ALA A 561 11.84 -27.18 -1.91
N THR A 562 11.93 -27.79 -0.71
CA THR A 562 13.23 -28.06 -0.05
C THR A 562 14.05 -29.20 -0.67
N THR A 563 13.48 -30.01 -1.55
CA THR A 563 14.22 -31.08 -2.25
C THR A 563 14.79 -30.65 -3.60
N GLU A 564 14.53 -29.41 -4.00
CA GLU A 564 14.99 -28.82 -5.26
C GLU A 564 16.21 -27.88 -5.04
N ASP A 565 16.59 -27.62 -3.78
CA ASP A 565 17.89 -27.06 -3.34
C ASP A 565 18.85 -28.19 -2.92
#